data_AF-A0A197JCL1-F1
#
_entry.id   AF-A0A197JCL1-F1
#
_cell.length_a   1.000
_cell.length_b   1.000
_cell.length_c   1.000
_cell.angle_alpha   90.00
_cell.angle_beta   90.00
_cell.angle_gamma   90.00
#
_symmetry.space_group_name_H-M   'P 1'
#
loop_
_entity.id
_entity.type
_entity.pdbx_description
1 polymer ?
#
loop_
_entity_poly.entity_id
_entity_poly.type
_entity_poly.pdbx_seq_one_letter_code
_entity_poly.pdbx_strand_id
1 'polypeptide(L)'
;GAAGTSVGSRIKGHTKRGGRKITNQHRQYCIVGHTNEHRTSRICSACYRPVSLMTAKRIKDGSIKNVRLHGAVQCRYKHCPRYKSGRQTQGRDANSAINIATAGASSLLSVNNTTLPPFRP
;
A
#
# COMPACT_ATOMS: atom_id res chain seq x y z
N GLY A 1 -9.22 -14.14 19.83
CA GLY A 1 -10.09 -12.98 20.12
C GLY A 1 -10.41 -12.24 18.84
N ALA A 2 -11.66 -11.79 18.66
CA ALA A 2 -12.15 -11.13 17.43
C ALA A 2 -12.25 -9.60 17.54
N ALA A 3 -11.80 -9.02 18.66
CA ALA A 3 -11.80 -7.57 18.90
C ALA A 3 -10.97 -6.86 17.81
N GLY A 4 -11.57 -5.87 17.15
CA GLY A 4 -10.94 -5.07 16.08
C GLY A 4 -11.24 -5.53 14.64
N THR A 5 -11.69 -6.76 14.43
CA THR A 5 -11.89 -7.29 13.06
C THR A 5 -13.13 -6.74 12.35
N SER A 6 -14.09 -6.20 13.11
CA SER A 6 -15.35 -5.63 12.61
C SER A 6 -16.18 -6.56 11.69
N VAL A 7 -15.90 -7.85 11.65
CA VAL A 7 -16.54 -8.82 10.74
C VAL A 7 -18.02 -8.94 11.08
N GLY A 8 -18.89 -8.81 10.07
CA GLY A 8 -20.35 -8.85 10.25
C GLY A 8 -21.01 -7.48 10.46
N SER A 9 -20.26 -6.44 10.85
CA SER A 9 -20.76 -5.06 10.85
C SER A 9 -20.92 -4.51 9.42
N ARG A 10 -21.71 -3.45 9.24
CA ARG A 10 -21.91 -2.80 7.92
C ARG A 10 -21.14 -1.48 7.83
N ILE A 11 -20.49 -1.21 6.70
CA ILE A 11 -20.06 0.15 6.29
C ILE A 11 -20.89 0.52 5.07
N LYS A 12 -21.61 1.65 5.15
CA LYS A 12 -22.43 2.17 4.05
C LYS A 12 -23.36 1.10 3.45
N GLY A 13 -23.99 0.28 4.31
CA GLY A 13 -24.89 -0.80 3.90
C GLY A 13 -24.21 -2.13 3.52
N HIS A 14 -22.91 -2.14 3.24
CA HIS A 14 -22.16 -3.35 2.87
C HIS A 14 -21.58 -4.06 4.09
N THR A 15 -21.79 -5.38 4.18
CA THR A 15 -21.24 -6.21 5.25
C THR A 15 -19.72 -6.30 5.14
N LYS A 16 -19.02 -5.92 6.21
CA LYS A 16 -17.58 -6.14 6.36
C LYS A 16 -17.29 -7.64 6.39
N ARG A 17 -16.61 -8.10 5.35
CA ARG A 17 -16.10 -9.48 5.27
C ARG A 17 -14.70 -9.49 5.87
N GLY A 18 -14.46 -10.35 6.85
CA GLY A 18 -13.11 -10.55 7.37
C GLY A 18 -12.19 -11.18 6.33
N GLY A 19 -10.88 -11.10 6.59
CA GLY A 19 -9.86 -11.72 5.72
C GLY A 19 -10.13 -13.20 5.45
N ARG A 20 -10.70 -13.94 6.42
CA ARG A 20 -11.03 -15.37 6.29
C ARG A 20 -12.00 -15.70 5.15
N LYS A 21 -13.02 -14.89 4.91
CA LYS A 21 -13.97 -15.15 3.80
C LYS A 21 -13.30 -14.96 2.45
N ILE A 22 -12.54 -13.88 2.29
CA ILE A 22 -11.78 -13.60 1.06
C ILE A 22 -10.73 -14.69 0.84
N THR A 23 -10.03 -15.09 1.90
CA THR A 23 -9.04 -16.17 1.87
C THR A 23 -9.67 -17.48 1.41
N ASN A 24 -10.82 -17.88 1.97
CA ASN A 24 -11.49 -19.13 1.59
C ASN A 24 -11.94 -19.13 0.13
N GLN A 25 -12.42 -17.99 -0.38
CA GLN A 25 -12.82 -17.85 -1.77
C GLN A 25 -11.63 -17.99 -2.72
N HIS A 26 -10.49 -17.36 -2.40
CA HIS A 26 -9.31 -17.39 -3.27
C HIS A 26 -8.50 -18.69 -3.10
N ARG A 27 -8.54 -19.34 -1.93
CA ARG A 27 -7.87 -20.63 -1.66
C ARG A 27 -8.33 -21.77 -2.56
N GLN A 28 -9.52 -21.67 -3.13
CA GLN A 28 -10.03 -22.64 -4.11
C GLN A 28 -9.21 -22.64 -5.40
N TYR A 29 -8.54 -21.52 -5.72
CA TYR A 29 -7.83 -21.32 -6.98
C TYR A 29 -6.32 -21.21 -6.79
N CYS A 30 -5.85 -20.66 -5.67
CA CYS A 30 -4.42 -20.46 -5.42
C CYS A 30 -4.08 -20.40 -3.94
N ILE A 31 -2.79 -20.54 -3.60
CA ILE A 31 -2.31 -20.34 -2.24
C ILE A 31 -2.43 -18.86 -1.88
N VAL A 32 -3.13 -18.57 -0.78
CA VAL A 32 -3.31 -17.21 -0.26
C VAL A 32 -2.46 -17.01 0.98
N GLY A 33 -1.43 -16.16 0.86
CA GLY A 33 -0.61 -15.70 1.99
C GLY A 33 -1.11 -14.38 2.57
N HIS A 34 -0.98 -14.23 3.89
CA HIS A 34 -1.22 -12.95 4.59
C HIS A 34 0.12 -12.39 5.05
N THR A 35 0.29 -11.08 4.95
CA THR A 35 1.50 -10.39 5.43
C THR A 35 1.12 -9.09 6.13
N ASN A 36 2.07 -8.56 6.88
CA ASN A 36 1.97 -7.26 7.51
C ASN A 36 1.87 -6.13 6.47
N GLU A 37 0.97 -5.16 6.71
CA GLU A 37 0.81 -3.95 5.88
C GLU A 37 1.68 -2.77 6.39
N HIS A 38 2.60 -3.00 7.33
CA HIS A 38 3.38 -1.93 7.94
C HIS A 38 4.11 -1.09 6.89
N ARG A 39 3.76 0.20 6.85
CA ARG A 39 4.31 1.23 5.96
C ARG A 39 4.20 0.98 4.46
N THR A 40 3.46 -0.04 4.00
CA THR A 40 3.37 -0.39 2.57
C THR A 40 2.81 0.75 1.70
N SER A 41 1.87 1.54 2.20
CA SER A 41 1.36 2.73 1.48
C SER A 41 2.19 4.00 1.69
N ARG A 42 3.21 3.96 2.56
CA ARG A 42 4.03 5.11 2.99
C ARG A 42 5.46 5.10 2.47
N ILE A 43 5.92 4.00 1.86
CA ILE A 43 7.25 3.90 1.25
C ILE A 43 7.17 3.61 -0.25
N CYS A 44 8.21 3.97 -0.99
CA CYS A 44 8.28 3.74 -2.42
C CYS A 44 8.60 2.28 -2.71
N SER A 45 7.83 1.65 -3.60
CA SER A 45 8.07 0.28 -4.07
C SER A 45 9.42 0.04 -4.76
N ALA A 46 10.10 1.09 -5.23
CA ALA A 46 11.38 0.95 -5.93
C ALA A 46 12.62 1.22 -5.07
N CYS A 47 12.52 2.10 -4.06
CA CYS A 47 13.69 2.52 -3.26
C CYS A 47 13.46 2.46 -1.75
N TYR A 48 12.28 2.03 -1.32
CA TYR A 48 11.86 1.88 0.09
C TYR A 48 11.97 3.15 0.96
N ARG A 49 12.25 4.31 0.36
CA ARG A 49 12.21 5.62 1.02
C ARG A 49 10.77 6.11 1.19
N PRO A 50 10.49 6.98 2.17
CA PRO A 50 9.16 7.56 2.35
C PRO A 50 8.63 8.23 1.09
N VAL A 51 7.34 8.04 0.81
CA VAL A 51 6.62 8.76 -0.27
C VAL A 51 5.73 9.84 0.33
N SER A 52 5.52 10.90 -0.45
CA SER A 52 4.56 11.94 -0.14
C SER A 52 3.28 11.72 -0.93
N LEU A 53 2.17 12.23 -0.43
CA LEU A 53 0.92 12.27 -1.18
C LEU A 53 1.07 13.27 -2.33
N MET A 54 0.58 12.91 -3.52
CA MET A 54 0.68 13.79 -4.67
C MET A 54 -0.20 15.03 -4.47
N THR A 55 0.32 16.18 -4.83
CA THR A 55 -0.41 17.45 -4.89
C THR A 55 -0.39 17.98 -6.32
N ALA A 56 -1.49 18.61 -6.74
CA ALA A 56 -1.58 19.33 -8.00
C ALA A 56 -1.98 20.78 -7.74
N LYS A 57 -1.43 21.69 -8.53
CA LYS A 57 -1.89 23.08 -8.57
C LYS A 57 -3.22 23.11 -9.31
N ARG A 58 -4.27 23.59 -8.66
CA ARG A 58 -5.57 23.85 -9.28
C ARG A 58 -5.96 25.30 -9.02
N ILE A 59 -6.54 25.93 -10.03
CA ILE A 59 -7.18 27.24 -9.85
C ILE A 59 -8.49 26.98 -9.13
N LYS A 60 -8.65 27.55 -7.95
CA LYS A 60 -9.88 27.49 -7.17
C LYS A 60 -10.17 28.90 -6.67
N ASP A 61 -11.34 29.42 -7.05
CA ASP A 61 -11.78 30.77 -6.67
C ASP A 61 -10.75 31.84 -7.08
N GLY A 62 -10.30 31.81 -8.34
CA GLY A 62 -9.33 32.78 -8.89
C GLY A 62 -7.89 32.68 -8.37
N SER A 63 -7.61 31.81 -7.39
CA SER A 63 -6.27 31.63 -6.79
C SER A 63 -5.70 30.23 -7.07
N ILE A 64 -4.39 30.14 -7.29
CA ILE A 64 -3.71 28.86 -7.46
C ILE A 64 -3.53 28.21 -6.10
N LYS A 65 -4.25 27.11 -5.85
CA LYS A 65 -4.14 26.32 -4.61
C LYS A 65 -3.49 24.97 -4.89
N ASN A 66 -2.66 24.51 -3.96
CA ASN A 66 -2.15 23.15 -3.96
C ASN A 66 -3.24 22.22 -3.40
N VAL A 67 -3.82 21.40 -4.27
CA VAL A 67 -4.86 20.44 -3.91
C VAL A 67 -4.25 19.05 -3.87
N ARG A 68 -4.59 18.29 -2.81
CA ARG A 68 -4.19 16.88 -2.70
C ARG A 68 -4.90 16.06 -3.77
N LEU A 69 -4.14 15.29 -4.54
CA LEU A 69 -4.69 14.28 -5.44
C LEU A 69 -4.91 12.99 -4.67
N HIS A 70 -6.17 12.59 -4.55
CA HIS A 70 -6.52 11.29 -3.97
C HIS A 70 -6.03 10.16 -4.88
N GLY A 71 -5.57 9.07 -4.29
CA GLY A 71 -5.15 7.88 -5.02
C GLY A 71 -3.73 7.89 -5.61
N ALA A 72 -2.94 8.97 -5.44
CA ALA A 72 -1.58 9.04 -5.97
C ALA A 72 -0.53 9.40 -4.91
N VAL A 73 0.67 8.83 -5.07
CA VAL A 73 1.86 9.11 -4.25
C VAL A 73 3.05 9.47 -5.13
N GLN A 74 3.99 10.22 -4.58
CA GLN A 74 5.20 10.69 -5.24
C GLN A 74 6.44 10.35 -4.41
N CYS A 75 7.46 9.77 -5.05
CA CYS A 75 8.79 9.61 -4.47
C CYS A 75 9.69 10.78 -4.86
N ARG A 76 10.21 11.52 -3.89
CA ARG A 76 11.05 12.71 -4.13
C ARG A 76 12.57 12.43 -4.06
N TYR A 77 12.95 11.17 -3.84
CA TYR A 77 14.36 10.82 -3.68
C TYR A 77 15.07 10.79 -5.05
N LYS A 78 16.04 11.69 -5.26
CA LYS A 78 16.71 11.90 -6.55
C LYS A 78 17.43 10.67 -7.09
N HIS A 79 17.92 9.79 -6.22
CA HIS A 79 18.59 8.55 -6.64
C HIS A 79 17.64 7.36 -6.82
N CYS A 80 16.34 7.54 -6.61
CA CYS A 80 15.35 6.50 -6.87
C CYS A 80 15.33 6.18 -8.38
N PRO A 81 15.33 4.89 -8.79
CA PRO A 81 15.21 4.53 -10.20
C PRO A 81 13.98 5.16 -10.88
N ARG A 82 12.85 5.22 -10.16
CA ARG A 82 11.62 5.89 -10.63
C ARG A 82 11.78 7.40 -10.81
N TYR A 83 12.60 8.04 -9.96
CA TYR A 83 12.88 9.46 -10.11
C TYR A 83 13.75 9.70 -11.34
N LYS A 84 14.83 8.92 -11.49
CA LYS A 84 15.72 8.99 -12.65
C LYS A 84 15.00 8.74 -13.97
N SER A 85 13.97 7.89 -13.98
CA SER A 85 13.17 7.62 -15.17
C SER A 85 12.00 8.59 -15.39
N GLY A 86 11.88 9.68 -14.59
CA GLY A 86 10.75 10.61 -14.66
C GLY A 86 9.40 10.06 -14.18
N ARG A 87 9.35 8.84 -13.64
CA ARG A 87 8.13 8.13 -13.20
C ARG A 87 7.98 8.16 -11.68
N GLN A 88 8.26 9.31 -11.08
CA GLN A 88 8.23 9.51 -9.63
C GLN A 88 6.83 9.40 -9.00
N THR A 89 5.78 9.57 -9.81
CA THR A 89 4.38 9.49 -9.39
C THR A 89 3.80 8.12 -9.72
N GLN A 90 2.99 7.57 -8.81
CA GLN A 90 2.30 6.30 -9.02
C GLN A 90 0.98 6.24 -8.24
N GLY A 91 0.09 5.35 -8.66
CA GLY A 91 -1.11 5.02 -7.89
C GLY A 91 -0.72 4.51 -6.50
N ARG A 92 -1.38 5.03 -5.47
CA ARG A 92 -1.13 4.67 -4.07
C ARG A 92 -1.37 3.19 -3.83
N ASP A 93 -2.46 2.66 -4.40
CA ASP A 93 -2.86 1.28 -4.20
C ASP A 93 -1.92 0.32 -4.93
N ALA A 94 -1.49 0.68 -6.15
CA ALA A 94 -0.47 -0.06 -6.88
C ALA A 94 0.88 -0.08 -6.14
N ASN A 95 1.31 1.05 -5.58
CA ASN A 95 2.50 1.11 -4.73
C ASN A 95 2.37 0.20 -3.50
N SER A 96 1.22 0.27 -2.84
CA SER A 96 0.94 -0.54 -1.65
C SER A 96 0.93 -2.03 -1.97
N ALA A 97 0.28 -2.43 -3.07
CA ALA A 97 0.20 -3.82 -3.50
C ALA A 97 1.58 -4.42 -3.77
N ILE A 98 2.46 -3.70 -4.48
CA ILE A 98 3.84 -4.16 -4.72
C ILE A 98 4.61 -4.31 -3.39
N ASN A 99 4.45 -3.35 -2.48
CA ASN A 99 5.10 -3.40 -1.18
C ASN A 99 4.58 -4.57 -0.31
N ILE A 100 3.27 -4.84 -0.32
CA ILE A 100 2.66 -5.99 0.35
C ILE A 100 3.23 -7.28 -0.23
N ALA A 101 3.26 -7.42 -1.56
CA ALA A 101 3.85 -8.60 -2.22
C ALA A 101 5.32 -8.79 -1.85
N THR A 102 6.10 -7.70 -1.83
CA THR A 102 7.52 -7.73 -1.45
C THR A 102 7.71 -8.11 0.02
N ALA A 103 6.91 -7.56 0.92
CA ALA A 103 6.96 -7.90 2.34
C ALA A 103 6.61 -9.39 2.56
N GLY A 104 5.53 -9.87 1.95
CA GLY A 104 5.10 -11.27 2.04
C GLY A 104 6.14 -12.23 1.46
N ALA A 105 6.65 -11.94 0.26
CA ALA A 105 7.71 -12.73 -0.36
C ALA A 105 8.97 -12.76 0.52
N SER A 106 9.39 -11.61 1.09
CA SER A 106 10.55 -11.57 1.97
C SER A 106 10.38 -12.39 3.24
N SER A 107 9.17 -12.40 3.80
CA SER A 107 8.85 -13.23 4.96
C SER A 107 8.93 -14.72 4.61
N LEU A 108 8.34 -15.12 3.49
CA LEU A 108 8.30 -16.51 3.03
C LEU A 108 9.67 -17.07 2.66
N LEU A 109 10.53 -16.23 2.06
CA LEU A 109 11.87 -16.62 1.62
C LEU A 109 12.93 -16.46 2.71
N SER A 110 12.58 -15.90 3.88
CA SER A 110 13.49 -15.70 5.00
C SER A 110 13.58 -16.95 5.86
N VAL A 111 14.81 -17.35 6.23
CA VAL A 111 15.06 -18.49 7.15
C VAL A 111 14.32 -18.31 8.49
N ASN A 112 14.20 -17.07 8.94
CA ASN A 112 13.61 -16.73 10.25
C ASN A 112 12.17 -16.19 10.14
N ASN A 113 11.51 -16.32 8.98
CA ASN A 113 10.19 -15.73 8.72
C ASN A 113 10.13 -14.22 8.99
N THR A 114 11.22 -13.50 8.73
CA THR A 114 11.31 -12.05 8.95
C THR A 114 11.19 -11.28 7.64
N THR A 115 10.45 -10.17 7.67
CA THR A 115 10.33 -9.28 6.51
C THR A 115 11.62 -8.45 6.32
N LEU A 116 11.80 -7.92 5.11
CA LEU A 116 12.86 -6.93 4.84
C LEU A 116 12.75 -5.74 5.82
N PRO A 117 13.88 -5.14 6.23
CA PRO A 117 13.91 -4.06 7.21
C PRO A 117 12.88 -2.93 7.00
N PRO A 118 12.59 -2.46 5.76
CA PRO A 118 11.60 -1.40 5.54
C PRO A 118 10.15 -1.75 5.93
N PHE A 119 9.82 -3.04 6.06
CA PHE A 119 8.48 -3.55 6.36
C PHE A 119 8.37 -4.14 7.77
N ARG A 120 9.40 -4.02 8.61
CA ARG A 120 9.36 -4.44 10.00
C ARG A 120 8.54 -3.42 10.82
N PRO A 121 7.68 -3.87 11.76
CA PRO A 121 6.89 -3.01 12.64
C PRO A 121 7.70 -2.02 13.46
#